data_AF-A0A7L1NK02-F1
#
_entry.id   AF-A0A7L1NK02-F1
#
_cell.length_a   1.000
_cell.length_b   1.000
_cell.length_c   1.000
_cell.angle_alpha   90.00
_cell.angle_beta   90.00
_cell.angle_gamma   90.00
#
_symmetry.space_group_name_H-M   'P 1'
#
loop_
_entity.id
_entity.type
_entity.pdbx_description
1 polymer ?
#
loop_
_entity_poly.entity_id
_entity_poly.type
_entity_poly.pdbx_seq_one_letter_code
_entity_poly.pdbx_strand_id
1 'polypeptide(L)'
;FKEVRFEDSLFEDCYFEDVTSTETFFENCTIISTVFYNTDLYEHKFINCRLINSTFMKEKEGCHLDFEEDNDFLIYLVSFLGSLSVLPGNIISALLMDKIGRIKMIG
;
A
#
# COMPACT_ATOMS: atom_id res chain seq x y z
N PHE A 1 10.72 2.36 -12.90
CA PHE A 1 11.39 1.05 -12.88
C PHE A 1 10.39 -0.03 -12.52
N LYS A 2 10.59 -1.26 -12.98
CA LYS A 2 9.72 -2.39 -12.63
C LYS A 2 10.57 -3.65 -12.49
N GLU A 3 10.50 -4.32 -11.35
CA GLU A 3 11.20 -5.58 -11.07
C GLU A 3 12.74 -5.47 -11.25
N VAL A 4 13.33 -4.37 -10.76
CA VAL A 4 14.77 -4.09 -10.88
C VAL A 4 15.43 -4.13 -9.51
N ARG A 5 16.55 -4.85 -9.40
CA ARG A 5 17.40 -4.83 -8.19
C ARG A 5 18.76 -4.24 -8.55
N PHE A 6 19.13 -3.18 -7.85
CA PHE A 6 20.49 -2.64 -7.90
C PHE A 6 21.26 -3.19 -6.70
N GLU A 7 22.29 -3.98 -6.94
CA GLU A 7 23.05 -4.68 -5.89
C GLU A 7 24.50 -4.18 -5.88
N ASP A 8 25.06 -3.97 -4.68
CA ASP A 8 26.47 -3.61 -4.43
C ASP A 8 26.98 -2.44 -5.31
N SER A 9 26.11 -1.46 -5.56
CA SER A 9 26.35 -0.38 -6.52
C SER A 9 26.57 0.98 -5.85
N LEU A 10 27.29 1.88 -6.54
CA LEU A 10 27.51 3.27 -6.14
C LEU A 10 26.67 4.20 -7.01
N PHE A 11 25.88 5.05 -6.37
CA PHE A 11 25.19 6.18 -6.99
C PHE A 11 25.78 7.46 -6.40
N GLU A 12 26.45 8.26 -7.23
CA GLU A 12 27.12 9.49 -6.81
C GLU A 12 26.64 10.64 -7.70
N ASP A 13 26.30 11.77 -7.08
CA ASP A 13 25.83 12.98 -7.76
C ASP A 13 24.68 12.73 -8.75
N CYS A 14 23.76 11.82 -8.39
CA CYS A 14 22.63 11.43 -9.21
C CYS A 14 21.39 12.32 -8.96
N TYR A 15 20.48 12.37 -9.94
CA TYR A 15 19.19 13.05 -9.82
C TYR A 15 18.07 12.14 -10.33
N PHE A 16 17.20 11.70 -9.44
CA PHE A 16 16.02 10.91 -9.76
C PHE A 16 14.79 11.80 -9.73
N GLU A 17 14.18 12.05 -10.89
CA GLU A 17 13.00 12.89 -11.05
C GLU A 17 11.82 12.08 -11.57
N ASP A 18 10.63 12.30 -10.98
CA ASP A 18 9.36 11.75 -11.45
C ASP A 18 9.33 10.21 -11.58
N VAL A 19 10.22 9.51 -10.86
CA VAL A 19 10.35 8.06 -10.91
C VAL A 19 9.17 7.38 -10.22
N THR A 20 8.59 6.38 -10.87
CA THR A 20 7.68 5.40 -10.26
C THR A 20 8.33 4.03 -10.33
N SER A 21 8.25 3.25 -9.26
CA SER A 21 8.98 2.01 -9.07
C SER A 21 8.11 0.94 -8.41
N THR A 22 7.96 -0.19 -9.10
CA THR A 22 7.26 -1.38 -8.59
C THR A 22 8.25 -2.52 -8.46
N GLU A 23 8.25 -3.27 -7.35
CA GLU A 23 9.21 -4.35 -7.10
C GLU A 23 10.66 -3.97 -7.39
N THR A 24 11.07 -2.75 -7.01
CA THR A 24 12.39 -2.21 -7.30
C THR A 24 13.11 -1.85 -6.01
N PHE A 25 14.34 -2.35 -5.88
CA PHE A 25 15.12 -2.25 -4.65
C PHE A 25 16.59 -1.90 -4.93
N PHE A 26 17.19 -1.19 -3.99
CA PHE A 26 18.62 -0.93 -3.90
C PHE A 26 19.13 -1.72 -2.70
N GLU A 27 20.07 -2.62 -2.92
CA GLU A 27 20.59 -3.52 -1.89
C GLU A 27 22.09 -3.36 -1.76
N ASN A 28 22.56 -3.18 -0.51
CA ASN A 28 23.97 -2.97 -0.19
C ASN A 28 24.63 -1.81 -0.99
N CYS A 29 23.83 -0.85 -1.47
CA CYS A 29 24.32 0.24 -2.29
C CYS A 29 24.85 1.40 -1.45
N THR A 30 25.78 2.18 -1.99
CA THR A 30 26.16 3.48 -1.44
C THR A 30 25.58 4.58 -2.31
N ILE A 31 24.86 5.53 -1.71
CA ILE A 31 24.19 6.64 -2.40
C ILE A 31 24.72 7.96 -1.82
N ILE A 32 25.36 8.77 -2.65
CA ILE A 32 26.08 9.97 -2.25
C ILE A 32 25.55 11.16 -3.05
N SER A 33 25.29 12.27 -2.37
CA SER A 33 24.92 13.55 -3.00
C SER A 33 23.78 13.43 -4.03
N THR A 34 22.84 12.51 -3.79
CA THR A 34 21.78 12.19 -4.75
C THR A 34 20.48 12.87 -4.36
N VAL A 35 19.78 13.41 -5.34
CA VAL A 35 18.46 14.03 -5.13
C VAL A 35 17.36 13.12 -5.66
N PHE A 36 16.35 12.90 -4.83
CA PHE A 36 15.12 12.18 -5.17
C PHE A 36 13.96 13.18 -5.16
N TYR A 37 13.50 13.58 -6.34
CA TYR A 37 12.43 14.55 -6.51
C TYR A 37 11.20 13.91 -7.15
N ASN A 38 10.05 13.99 -6.46
CA ASN A 38 8.78 13.42 -6.92
C ASN A 38 8.88 11.93 -7.30
N THR A 39 9.51 11.16 -6.43
CA THR A 39 9.66 9.72 -6.59
C THR A 39 8.79 8.97 -5.58
N ASP A 40 8.53 7.69 -5.86
CA ASP A 40 8.00 6.71 -4.89
C ASP A 40 9.12 5.87 -4.25
N LEU A 41 10.34 6.40 -4.26
CA LEU A 41 11.52 5.73 -3.71
C LEU A 41 11.64 5.98 -2.21
N TYR A 42 10.75 5.35 -1.43
CA TYR A 42 10.74 5.45 0.03
C TYR A 42 11.82 4.58 0.69
N GLU A 43 12.02 4.79 2.01
CA GLU A 43 13.08 4.17 2.81
C GLU A 43 13.18 2.63 2.65
N HIS A 44 12.05 1.92 2.62
CA HIS A 44 12.03 0.45 2.50
C HIS A 44 12.64 -0.08 1.18
N LYS A 45 12.77 0.74 0.14
CA LYS A 45 13.42 0.34 -1.12
C LYS A 45 14.94 0.34 -1.04
N PHE A 46 15.51 0.82 0.07
CA PHE A 46 16.95 0.91 0.30
C PHE A 46 17.38 -0.07 1.40
N ILE A 47 17.69 -1.30 1.02
CA ILE A 47 18.04 -2.38 1.95
C ILE A 47 19.55 -2.35 2.18
N ASN A 48 19.98 -2.21 3.44
CA ASN A 48 21.39 -2.14 3.83
C ASN A 48 22.20 -1.08 3.07
N CYS A 49 21.55 -0.02 2.61
CA CYS A 49 22.20 1.03 1.84
C CYS A 49 22.79 2.10 2.76
N ARG A 50 23.83 2.77 2.28
CA ARG A 50 24.42 3.94 2.95
C ARG A 50 24.08 5.20 2.17
N LEU A 51 23.21 6.04 2.73
CA LEU A 51 22.84 7.34 2.15
C LEU A 51 23.68 8.45 2.80
N ILE A 52 24.41 9.22 1.98
CA ILE A 52 25.29 10.31 2.41
C ILE A 52 24.88 11.57 1.66
N ASN A 53 24.55 12.64 2.38
CA ASN A 53 24.18 13.96 1.82
C ASN A 53 23.11 13.89 0.71
N SER A 54 22.19 12.94 0.80
CA SER A 54 21.12 12.75 -0.20
C SER A 54 19.83 13.38 0.29
N THR A 55 19.01 13.91 -0.62
CA THR A 55 17.80 14.66 -0.30
C THR A 55 16.57 14.05 -0.96
N PHE A 56 15.45 14.05 -0.23
CA PHE A 56 14.14 13.60 -0.70
C PHE A 56 13.20 14.81 -0.74
N MET A 57 12.53 15.03 -1.87
CA MET A 57 11.74 16.22 -2.12
C MET A 57 10.44 15.86 -2.85
N LYS A 58 9.32 16.37 -2.36
CA LYS A 58 7.98 16.16 -2.95
C LYS A 58 7.68 14.69 -3.25
N GLU A 59 7.97 13.79 -2.32
CA GLU A 59 7.68 12.36 -2.50
C GLU A 59 6.25 12.16 -3.00
N LYS A 60 6.06 11.21 -3.93
CA LYS A 60 4.73 10.93 -4.47
C LYS A 60 3.82 10.52 -3.33
N GLU A 61 2.54 10.92 -3.38
CA GLU A 61 1.55 10.40 -2.44
C GLU A 61 1.10 9.01 -2.94
N GLY A 62 1.64 7.97 -2.32
CA GLY A 62 1.25 6.57 -2.55
C GLY A 62 0.45 6.02 -1.37
N CYS A 63 -0.53 5.15 -1.62
CA CYS A 63 -1.23 4.47 -0.55
C CYS A 63 -0.29 3.42 0.06
N HIS A 64 -0.03 3.49 1.36
CA HIS A 64 0.83 2.55 2.10
C HIS A 64 0.33 1.09 2.13
N LEU A 65 -0.76 0.77 1.44
CA LEU A 65 -1.35 -0.57 1.35
C LEU A 65 -0.54 -1.55 0.47
N ASP A 66 0.58 -1.12 -0.11
CA ASP A 66 1.43 -1.99 -0.95
C ASP A 66 2.63 -2.59 -0.17
N PHE A 67 2.74 -2.38 1.15
CA PHE A 67 4.00 -2.61 1.89
C PHE A 67 4.01 -3.71 2.95
N GLU A 68 2.92 -4.45 3.15
CA GLU A 68 2.97 -5.64 4.00
C GLU A 68 2.19 -6.76 3.31
N GLU A 69 2.80 -7.48 2.38
CA GLU A 69 2.19 -8.66 1.73
C GLU A 69 1.58 -9.64 2.76
N ASP A 70 2.14 -9.72 3.97
CA ASP A 70 1.61 -10.52 5.08
C ASP A 70 0.41 -9.88 5.82
N ASN A 71 0.35 -8.54 5.93
CA ASN A 71 -0.82 -7.85 6.51
C ASN A 71 -1.89 -7.52 5.47
N ASP A 72 -1.62 -7.52 4.17
CA ASP A 72 -2.62 -7.25 3.14
C ASP A 72 -3.69 -8.33 3.13
N PHE A 73 -3.30 -9.61 3.29
CA PHE A 73 -4.25 -10.69 3.46
C PHE A 73 -5.07 -10.51 4.74
N LEU A 74 -4.44 -10.14 5.86
CA LEU A 74 -5.13 -9.95 7.14
C LEU A 74 -6.07 -8.75 7.12
N ILE A 75 -5.67 -7.62 6.53
CA ILE A 75 -6.48 -6.42 6.37
C ILE A 75 -7.66 -6.70 5.44
N TYR A 76 -7.43 -7.40 4.32
CA TYR A 76 -8.49 -7.82 3.41
C TYR A 76 -9.44 -8.81 4.09
N LEU A 77 -8.91 -9.77 4.85
CA LEU A 77 -9.69 -10.74 5.61
C LEU A 77 -10.54 -10.05 6.69
N VAL A 78 -9.97 -9.14 7.47
CA VAL A 78 -10.70 -8.38 8.49
C VAL A 78 -11.79 -7.51 7.84
N SER A 79 -11.49 -6.85 6.72
CA SER A 79 -12.47 -6.05 5.97
C SER A 79 -13.60 -6.91 5.40
N PHE A 80 -13.26 -8.10 4.88
CA PHE A 80 -14.22 -9.09 4.41
C PHE A 80 -15.10 -9.62 5.55
N LEU A 81 -14.52 -9.99 6.68
CA LEU A 81 -15.24 -10.45 7.87
C LEU A 81 -16.14 -9.36 8.45
N GLY A 82 -15.68 -8.12 8.47
CA GLY A 82 -16.49 -6.95 8.83
C GLY A 82 -17.73 -6.82 7.94
N SER A 83 -17.56 -7.01 6.63
CA SER A 83 -18.67 -7.00 5.67
C SER A 83 -19.64 -8.17 5.87
N LEU A 84 -19.12 -9.38 6.14
CA LEU A 84 -19.93 -10.56 6.45
C LEU A 84 -20.74 -10.41 7.74
N SER A 85 -20.21 -9.71 8.75
CA SER A 85 -20.86 -9.53 10.05
C SER A 85 -22.21 -8.82 9.98
N VAL A 86 -22.46 -8.04 8.92
CA VAL A 86 -23.70 -7.29 8.69
C VAL A 86 -24.77 -8.14 8.02
N LEU A 87 -24.40 -9.24 7.33
CA LEU A 87 -25.34 -10.08 6.59
C LEU A 87 -26.44 -10.70 7.48
N PRO A 88 -26.16 -11.27 8.67
CA PRO A 88 -27.20 -11.81 9.53
C PRO A 88 -28.24 -10.76 9.93
N GLY A 89 -27.78 -9.54 10.25
CA GLY A 89 -28.66 -8.42 10.59
C GLY A 89 -29.57 -8.03 9.42
N ASN A 90 -29.02 -7.97 8.21
CA ASN A 90 -29.79 -7.67 7.01
C ASN A 90 -30.79 -8.78 6.66
N ILE A 91 -30.41 -10.05 6.81
CA ILE A 91 -31.30 -11.21 6.57
C ILE A 91 -32.44 -11.22 7.59
N ILE A 92 -32.14 -11.07 8.88
CA ILE A 92 -33.17 -11.03 9.94
C ILE A 92 -34.12 -9.85 9.74
N SER A 93 -33.58 -8.68 9.39
CA SER A 93 -34.39 -7.49 9.10
C SER A 93 -35.30 -7.72 7.90
N ALA A 94 -34.78 -8.31 6.82
CA ALA A 94 -35.59 -8.66 5.64
C ALA A 94 -36.70 -9.66 5.98
N LEU A 95 -36.41 -10.69 6.78
CA LEU A 95 -37.40 -11.68 7.23
C LEU A 95 -38.46 -11.06 8.14
N LEU A 96 -38.09 -10.14 9.05
CA LEU A 96 -39.02 -9.40 9.91
C LEU A 96 -39.91 -8.48 9.09
N MET A 97 -39.35 -7.74 8.14
CA MET A 97 -40.12 -6.88 7.24
C MET A 97 -41.08 -7.68 6.37
N ASP A 98 -40.67 -8.85 5.88
CA ASP A 98 -41.52 -9.75 5.12
C ASP A 98 -42.65 -10.36 5.97
N LYS A 99 -42.39 -10.69 7.24
CA LYS A 99 -43.40 -11.26 8.14
C LYS A 99 -44.37 -10.21 8.68
N ILE A 100 -43.86 -9.08 9.19
CA ILE A 100 -44.65 -7.98 9.77
C ILE A 100 -45.35 -7.17 8.66
N GLY A 101 -44.66 -6.91 7.55
CA GLY A 101 -45.23 -6.18 6.41
C GLY A 101 -46.41 -6.91 5.79
N ARG A 102 -46.34 -8.24 5.64
CA ARG A 102 -47.47 -9.04 5.15
C ARG A 102 -48.65 -9.09 6.12
N ILE A 103 -48.41 -9.07 7.43
CA ILE A 103 -49.48 -9.03 8.46
C ILE A 103 -50.24 -7.69 8.41
N LYS A 104 -49.56 -6.57 8.14
CA LYS A 104 -50.21 -5.24 8.04
C LYS A 104 -51.04 -5.02 6.77
N MET A 105 -50.83 -5.81 5.71
CA MET A 105 -51.53 -5.67 4.43
C MET A 105 -52.84 -6.49 4.32
N ILE A 106 -53.09 -7.41 5.26
CA ILE A 106 -54.26 -8.31 5.27
C ILE A 106 -55.26 -7.93 6.40
N GLY A 107 -54.97 -6.88 7.18
CA GLY A 107 -55.84 -6.34 8.22
C GLY A 107 -56.59 -5.09 7.80
#